data_AF-A0A941J0S1-F1
#
_entry.id   AF-A0A941J0S1-F1
#
_cell.length_a   1.000
_cell.length_b   1.000
_cell.length_c   1.000
_cell.angle_alpha   90.00
_cell.angle_beta   90.00
_cell.angle_gamma   90.00
#
_symmetry.space_group_name_H-M   'P 1'
#
loop_
_entity.id
_entity.type
_entity.pdbx_description
1 polymer ?
#
loop_
_entity_poly.entity_id
_entity_poly.type
_entity_poly.pdbx_seq_one_letter_code
_entity_poly.pdbx_strand_id
1 'polypeptide(L)'
;MKTNLITTLIVLLVTTASFAQDKPVYEVKIITSIESIVPNGVGRSRLISTDSEVDYKQFTTTQTAESGDRNKSDRSDIRIKDYDETKLLNFFNVGGIRFQNIASNDALLTSKINQMMQDGWELAFVNTGVESYGGKDDNNGIYITRYLFKRLKPATTDTPATPESNEDNSLVQQ
;
A
#
# COMPACT_ATOMS: atom_id res chain seq x y z
N MET A 1 -4.31 56.46 -21.19
CA MET A 1 -3.31 55.74 -20.35
C MET A 1 -3.94 54.98 -19.18
N LYS A 2 -4.82 55.61 -18.37
CA LYS A 2 -5.47 54.95 -17.21
C LYS A 2 -6.33 53.73 -17.59
N THR A 3 -7.08 53.80 -18.68
CA THR A 3 -7.95 52.70 -19.15
C THR A 3 -7.15 51.46 -19.57
N ASN A 4 -6.06 51.66 -20.32
CA ASN A 4 -5.18 50.56 -20.76
C ASN A 4 -4.46 49.89 -19.58
N LEU A 5 -4.09 50.66 -18.54
CA LEU A 5 -3.48 50.12 -17.32
C LEU A 5 -4.46 49.24 -16.54
N ILE A 6 -5.73 49.64 -16.46
CA ILE A 6 -6.78 48.87 -15.80
C ILE A 6 -7.07 47.58 -16.59
N THR A 7 -7.12 47.65 -17.92
CA THR A 7 -7.31 46.46 -18.75
C THR A 7 -6.14 45.47 -18.60
N THR A 8 -4.89 45.94 -18.58
CA THR A 8 -3.72 45.07 -18.35
C THR A 8 -3.74 44.44 -16.95
N LEU A 9 -4.15 45.19 -15.92
CA LEU A 9 -4.25 44.66 -14.56
C LEU A 9 -5.36 43.60 -14.42
N ILE A 10 -6.48 43.77 -15.12
CA ILE A 10 -7.57 42.81 -15.16
C ILE A 10 -7.14 41.53 -15.90
N VAL A 11 -6.42 41.64 -17.03
CA VAL A 11 -5.89 40.47 -17.75
C VAL A 11 -4.85 39.69 -16.90
N LEU A 12 -4.00 40.41 -16.15
CA LEU A 12 -3.05 39.78 -15.23
C LEU A 12 -3.75 39.09 -14.05
N LEU A 13 -4.84 39.65 -13.54
CA LEU A 13 -5.63 39.04 -12.46
C LEU A 13 -6.39 37.79 -12.93
N VAL A 14 -6.98 37.82 -14.13
CA VAL A 14 -7.72 36.70 -14.73
C VAL A 14 -6.80 35.52 -15.06
N THR A 15 -5.55 35.77 -15.50
CA THR A 15 -4.58 34.70 -15.77
C THR A 15 -4.09 33.97 -14.52
N THR A 16 -4.14 34.60 -13.33
CA THR A 16 -3.80 33.93 -12.06
C THR A 16 -4.93 33.09 -11.47
N ALA A 17 -6.17 33.27 -11.92
CA ALA A 17 -7.36 32.65 -11.33
C ALA A 17 -7.71 31.26 -11.92
N SER A 18 -7.00 30.79 -12.96
CA SER A 18 -7.36 29.55 -13.69
C SER A 18 -6.64 28.28 -13.24
N PHE A 19 -5.90 28.28 -12.14
CA PHE A 19 -5.35 27.04 -11.57
C PHE A 19 -6.35 26.43 -10.58
N ALA A 20 -7.40 25.80 -11.10
CA ALA A 20 -8.08 24.77 -10.32
C ALA A 20 -7.10 23.59 -10.21
N GLN A 21 -6.33 23.53 -9.13
CA GLN A 21 -5.55 22.32 -8.83
C GLN A 21 -6.55 21.22 -8.45
N ASP A 22 -6.74 20.25 -9.33
CA ASP A 22 -7.32 18.98 -8.94
C ASP A 22 -6.57 18.45 -7.72
N LYS A 23 -7.31 17.93 -6.74
CA LYS A 23 -6.69 17.33 -5.56
C LYS A 23 -5.79 16.20 -6.04
N PRO A 24 -4.49 16.20 -5.67
CA PRO A 24 -3.59 15.14 -6.11
C PRO A 24 -4.10 13.79 -5.62
N VAL A 25 -4.29 12.87 -6.55
CA VAL A 25 -4.61 11.47 -6.24
C VAL A 25 -3.29 10.73 -6.08
N TYR A 26 -3.16 9.96 -5.01
CA TYR A 26 -1.97 9.17 -4.74
C TYR A 26 -2.28 7.69 -4.90
N GLU A 27 -1.32 6.94 -5.41
CA GLU A 27 -1.25 5.50 -5.21
C GLU A 27 -0.35 5.19 -4.02
N VAL A 28 -0.61 4.03 -3.39
CA VAL A 28 0.07 3.60 -2.16
C VAL A 28 0.65 2.20 -2.38
N LYS A 29 1.86 1.99 -1.86
CA LYS A 29 2.51 0.68 -1.82
C LYS A 29 2.98 0.39 -0.41
N ILE A 30 2.93 -0.89 -0.02
CA ILE A 30 3.41 -1.37 1.28
C ILE A 30 4.58 -2.31 1.06
N ILE A 31 5.69 -2.03 1.76
CA ILE A 31 6.80 -2.97 1.93
C ILE A 31 6.78 -3.45 3.37
N THR A 32 6.95 -4.75 3.59
CA THR A 32 6.89 -5.35 4.93
C THR A 32 8.19 -6.06 5.26
N SER A 33 8.86 -5.69 6.35
CA SER A 33 9.87 -6.55 6.98
C SER A 33 9.22 -7.40 8.07
N ILE A 34 9.60 -8.67 8.11
CA ILE A 34 9.21 -9.67 9.10
C ILE A 34 10.51 -10.16 9.71
N GLU A 35 10.63 -10.01 11.02
CA GLU A 35 11.79 -10.41 11.79
C GLU A 35 11.34 -11.47 12.79
N SER A 36 11.91 -12.66 12.64
CA SER A 36 11.58 -13.81 13.46
C SER A 36 12.47 -13.84 14.69
N ILE A 37 11.86 -13.78 15.86
CA ILE A 37 12.50 -14.02 17.15
C ILE A 37 12.17 -15.45 17.54
N VAL A 38 12.86 -16.40 16.92
CA VAL A 38 12.74 -17.82 17.24
C VAL A 38 14.02 -18.25 17.96
N PRO A 39 13.91 -18.93 19.12
CA PRO A 39 15.07 -19.46 19.82
C PRO A 39 15.91 -20.35 18.91
N ASN A 40 17.22 -20.38 19.14
CA ASN A 40 18.17 -21.16 18.34
C ASN A 40 18.36 -20.69 16.88
N GLY A 41 17.76 -19.56 16.47
CA GLY A 41 18.07 -18.91 15.19
C GLY A 41 17.51 -19.63 13.95
N VAL A 42 16.45 -20.43 14.10
CA VAL A 42 15.72 -21.10 13.00
C VAL A 42 14.69 -20.16 12.33
N GLY A 43 14.67 -18.89 12.73
CA GLY A 43 13.75 -17.88 12.22
C GLY A 43 13.83 -17.69 10.71
N ARG A 44 12.70 -17.28 10.12
CA ARG A 44 12.55 -16.99 8.68
C ARG A 44 12.30 -15.50 8.47
N SER A 45 13.25 -14.65 8.87
CA SER A 45 13.13 -13.21 8.62
C SER A 45 13.13 -12.89 7.13
N ARG A 46 12.23 -12.03 6.67
CA ARG A 46 12.01 -11.67 5.25
C ARG A 46 11.64 -10.21 5.08
N LEU A 47 12.01 -9.64 3.94
CA LEU A 47 11.45 -8.39 3.43
C LEU A 47 10.58 -8.73 2.20
N ILE A 48 9.32 -8.32 2.23
CA ILE A 48 8.28 -8.67 1.26
C ILE A 48 7.75 -7.41 0.58
N SER A 49 7.60 -7.45 -0.75
CA SER A 49 6.87 -6.46 -1.54
C SER A 49 6.13 -7.11 -2.69
N THR A 50 5.07 -6.48 -3.19
CA THR A 50 4.33 -6.94 -4.37
C THR A 50 3.89 -5.76 -5.21
N ASP A 51 3.78 -6.00 -6.51
CA ASP A 51 3.20 -5.09 -7.50
C ASP A 51 1.81 -5.56 -7.98
N SER A 52 1.30 -6.66 -7.42
CA SER A 52 -0.03 -7.18 -7.78
C SER A 52 -1.12 -6.24 -7.29
N GLU A 53 -2.05 -5.88 -8.18
CA GLU A 53 -3.25 -5.13 -7.84
C GLU A 53 -4.41 -6.08 -7.50
N VAL A 54 -5.10 -5.80 -6.40
CA VAL A 54 -6.28 -6.55 -5.95
C VAL A 54 -7.39 -5.57 -5.59
N ASP A 55 -8.56 -5.68 -6.23
CA ASP A 55 -9.72 -4.89 -5.85
C ASP A 55 -10.40 -5.50 -4.63
N TYR A 56 -10.29 -4.82 -3.48
CA TYR A 56 -10.90 -5.26 -2.22
C TYR A 56 -12.42 -5.46 -2.32
N LYS A 57 -13.10 -4.79 -3.27
CA LYS A 57 -14.55 -4.92 -3.46
C LYS A 57 -14.97 -6.33 -3.87
N GLN A 58 -14.11 -7.06 -4.60
CA GLN A 58 -14.35 -8.46 -4.97
C GLN A 58 -14.45 -9.38 -3.75
N PHE A 59 -13.88 -8.96 -2.63
CA PHE A 59 -13.81 -9.72 -1.38
C PHE A 59 -14.57 -9.04 -0.23
N THR A 60 -15.41 -8.05 -0.54
CA THR A 60 -16.20 -7.30 0.45
C THR A 60 -17.70 -7.52 0.21
N THR A 61 -18.46 -7.75 1.28
CA THR A 61 -19.93 -7.81 1.23
C THR A 61 -20.51 -6.68 2.05
N THR A 62 -21.29 -5.80 1.42
CA THR A 62 -22.04 -4.73 2.10
C THR A 62 -23.17 -5.36 2.91
N GLN A 63 -23.21 -5.06 4.21
CA GLN A 63 -24.25 -5.52 5.12
C GLN A 63 -25.37 -4.48 5.20
N THR A 64 -26.63 -4.91 5.13
CA THR A 64 -27.81 -4.04 5.34
C THR A 64 -28.73 -4.67 6.39
N ALA A 65 -29.72 -3.92 6.88
CA ALA A 65 -30.71 -4.46 7.81
C ALA A 65 -31.52 -5.63 7.21
N GLU A 66 -31.61 -5.68 5.88
CA GLU A 66 -32.38 -6.67 5.11
C GLU A 66 -31.50 -7.80 4.55
N SER A 67 -30.17 -7.64 4.58
CA SER A 67 -29.20 -8.62 4.06
C SER A 67 -28.04 -8.80 5.04
N GLY A 68 -28.02 -9.94 5.71
CA GLY A 68 -27.01 -10.36 6.69
C GLY A 68 -26.09 -11.50 6.21
N ASP A 69 -26.08 -11.78 4.91
CA ASP A 69 -25.27 -12.86 4.37
C ASP A 69 -23.77 -12.55 4.48
N ARG A 70 -23.01 -13.57 4.91
CA ARG A 70 -21.55 -13.50 5.02
C ARG A 70 -20.91 -13.56 3.64
N ASN A 71 -19.75 -12.92 3.50
CA ASN A 71 -18.93 -13.06 2.31
C ASN A 71 -18.51 -14.53 2.11
N LYS A 72 -18.73 -15.06 0.90
CA LYS A 72 -18.44 -16.46 0.52
C LYS A 72 -17.25 -16.59 -0.44
N SER A 73 -16.52 -15.51 -0.71
CA SER A 73 -15.34 -15.56 -1.58
C SER A 73 -14.27 -16.47 -1.00
N ASP A 74 -13.57 -17.19 -1.88
CA ASP A 74 -12.55 -18.14 -1.47
C ASP A 74 -11.25 -17.42 -1.13
N ARG A 75 -10.66 -17.80 0.01
CA ARG A 75 -9.37 -17.24 0.46
C ARG A 75 -8.23 -17.55 -0.50
N SER A 76 -8.34 -18.62 -1.31
CA SER A 76 -7.36 -18.94 -2.34
C SER A 76 -7.22 -17.84 -3.37
N ASP A 77 -8.30 -17.13 -3.66
CA ASP A 77 -8.39 -16.17 -4.75
C ASP A 77 -7.75 -14.83 -4.35
N ILE A 78 -7.62 -14.60 -3.04
CA ILE A 78 -6.89 -13.47 -2.45
C ILE A 78 -5.37 -13.73 -2.43
N ARG A 79 -4.93 -14.99 -2.51
CA ARG A 79 -3.50 -15.34 -2.34
C ARG A 79 -2.67 -14.88 -3.54
N ILE A 80 -1.89 -13.84 -3.34
CA ILE A 80 -0.86 -13.39 -4.28
C ILE A 80 0.30 -14.40 -4.25
N LYS A 81 0.57 -15.04 -5.39
CA LYS A 81 1.71 -15.96 -5.56
C LYS A 81 2.96 -15.24 -6.06
N ASP A 82 2.77 -14.13 -6.77
CA ASP A 82 3.83 -13.34 -7.37
C ASP A 82 4.17 -12.14 -6.47
N TYR A 83 5.21 -12.30 -5.67
CA TYR A 83 5.75 -11.26 -4.80
C TYR A 83 7.26 -11.40 -4.66
N ASP A 84 7.93 -10.29 -4.39
CA ASP A 84 9.35 -10.29 -4.09
C ASP A 84 9.58 -10.72 -2.64
N GLU A 85 10.48 -11.69 -2.46
CA GLU A 85 10.98 -12.12 -1.15
C GLU A 85 12.49 -11.88 -1.07
N THR A 86 12.91 -10.95 -0.21
CA THR A 86 14.33 -10.77 0.16
C THR A 86 14.60 -11.42 1.51
N LYS A 87 15.64 -12.25 1.58
CA LYS A 87 16.05 -12.91 2.83
C LYS A 87 16.69 -11.91 3.78
N LEU A 88 16.28 -11.96 5.05
CA LEU A 88 16.92 -11.24 6.14
C LEU A 88 17.56 -12.24 7.12
N LEU A 89 18.56 -11.78 7.84
CA LEU A 89 19.24 -12.55 8.88
C LEU A 89 18.47 -12.46 10.20
N ASN A 90 18.58 -13.50 11.04
CA ASN A 90 17.96 -13.52 12.36
C ASN A 90 18.72 -12.62 13.35
N PHE A 91 18.00 -11.91 14.22
CA PHE A 91 18.62 -11.03 15.22
C PHE A 91 19.24 -11.77 16.40
N PHE A 92 18.79 -12.99 16.69
CA PHE A 92 19.22 -13.77 17.84
C PHE A 92 19.61 -15.19 17.45
N ASN A 93 20.49 -15.78 18.25
CA ASN A 93 20.73 -17.23 18.31
C ASN A 93 20.92 -17.65 19.78
N VAL A 94 21.38 -18.88 20.02
CA VAL A 94 21.64 -19.41 21.38
C VAL A 94 22.64 -18.56 22.18
N GLY A 95 23.55 -17.86 21.50
CA GLY A 95 24.56 -17.00 22.12
C GLY A 95 24.15 -15.54 22.31
N GLY A 96 22.91 -15.17 21.95
CA GLY A 96 22.39 -13.80 22.10
C GLY A 96 22.27 -13.02 20.78
N ILE A 97 22.39 -11.70 20.89
CA ILE A 97 22.15 -10.75 19.77
C ILE A 97 23.27 -10.83 18.73
N ARG A 98 22.88 -10.78 17.46
CA ARG A 98 23.75 -10.80 16.29
C ARG A 98 23.82 -9.42 15.63
N PHE A 99 24.57 -8.49 16.21
CA PHE A 99 24.65 -7.10 15.71
C PHE A 99 25.07 -6.98 14.23
N GLN A 100 25.98 -7.84 13.74
CA GLN A 100 26.34 -7.87 12.32
C GLN A 100 25.15 -8.26 11.43
N ASN A 101 24.26 -9.12 11.90
CA ASN A 101 23.05 -9.49 11.17
C ASN A 101 22.11 -8.29 11.07
N ILE A 102 21.99 -7.51 12.16
CA ILE A 102 21.21 -6.26 12.17
C ILE A 102 21.77 -5.28 11.13
N ALA A 103 23.06 -4.98 11.19
CA ALA A 103 23.70 -4.07 10.23
C ALA A 103 23.57 -4.55 8.76
N SER A 104 23.63 -5.86 8.53
CA SER A 104 23.43 -6.42 7.18
C SER A 104 21.98 -6.27 6.70
N ASN A 105 21.01 -6.48 7.59
CA ASN A 105 19.60 -6.27 7.28
C ASN A 105 19.30 -4.79 7.02
N ASP A 106 19.90 -3.87 7.79
CA ASP A 106 19.78 -2.43 7.59
C ASP A 106 20.29 -2.00 6.22
N ALA A 107 21.41 -2.57 5.76
CA ALA A 107 21.94 -2.32 4.42
C ALA A 107 20.98 -2.80 3.32
N LEU A 108 20.39 -4.00 3.48
CA LEU A 108 19.40 -4.53 2.53
C LEU A 108 18.13 -3.67 2.48
N LEU A 109 17.62 -3.27 3.65
CA LEU A 109 16.45 -2.40 3.75
C LEU A 109 16.73 -1.02 3.16
N THR A 110 17.89 -0.43 3.46
CA THR A 110 18.33 0.85 2.89
C THR A 110 18.38 0.77 1.37
N SER A 111 18.91 -0.33 0.81
CA SER A 111 18.92 -0.55 -0.63
C SER A 111 17.52 -0.56 -1.23
N LYS A 112 16.55 -1.26 -0.61
CA LYS A 112 15.16 -1.29 -1.09
C LYS A 112 14.48 0.08 -0.97
N ILE A 113 14.66 0.79 0.13
CA ILE A 113 14.09 2.14 0.34
C ILE A 113 14.67 3.13 -0.68
N ASN A 114 15.98 3.08 -0.93
CA ASN A 114 16.62 3.91 -1.96
C ASN A 114 16.07 3.60 -3.35
N GLN A 115 15.87 2.32 -3.70
CA GLN A 115 15.24 1.96 -4.97
C GLN A 115 13.83 2.54 -5.09
N MET A 116 13.01 2.43 -4.04
CA MET A 116 11.67 3.02 -4.01
C MET A 116 11.69 4.53 -4.26
N MET A 117 12.60 5.26 -3.60
CA MET A 117 12.76 6.70 -3.80
C MET A 117 13.22 7.05 -5.22
N GLN A 118 14.12 6.25 -5.80
CA GLN A 118 14.54 6.42 -7.21
C GLN A 118 13.39 6.19 -8.19
N ASP A 119 12.49 5.25 -7.87
CA ASP A 119 11.27 4.95 -8.64
C ASP A 119 10.16 6.00 -8.42
N GLY A 120 10.45 7.09 -7.71
CA GLY A 120 9.54 8.21 -7.48
C GLY A 120 8.55 8.00 -6.32
N TRP A 121 8.75 7.00 -5.48
CA TRP A 121 7.95 6.80 -4.28
C TRP A 121 8.47 7.62 -3.10
N GLU A 122 7.56 8.26 -2.36
CA GLU A 122 7.84 8.93 -1.11
C GLU A 122 7.50 8.01 0.07
N LEU A 123 8.44 7.83 1.01
CA LEU A 123 8.15 7.15 2.27
C LEU A 123 7.22 8.02 3.12
N ALA A 124 5.97 7.60 3.26
CA ALA A 124 4.93 8.38 3.93
C ALA A 124 4.79 8.02 5.41
N PHE A 125 4.91 6.74 5.75
CA PHE A 125 4.73 6.26 7.12
C PHE A 125 5.49 4.96 7.38
N VAL A 126 5.94 4.76 8.61
CA VAL A 126 6.52 3.51 9.08
C VAL A 126 5.76 3.06 10.32
N ASN A 127 5.27 1.83 10.30
CA ASN A 127 4.56 1.23 11.42
C ASN A 127 5.21 -0.09 11.83
N THR A 128 5.59 -0.20 13.10
CA THR A 128 6.09 -1.45 13.67
C THR A 128 5.06 -2.04 14.62
N GLY A 129 4.89 -3.36 14.54
CA GLY A 129 4.10 -4.16 15.47
C GLY A 129 4.91 -5.36 15.96
N VAL A 130 4.54 -5.85 17.13
CA VAL A 130 5.10 -7.07 17.72
C VAL A 130 3.96 -8.03 18.00
N GLU A 131 4.07 -9.24 17.50
CA GLU A 131 3.23 -10.36 17.89
C GLU A 131 4.09 -11.35 18.69
N SER A 132 3.74 -11.55 19.95
CA SER A 132 4.28 -12.65 20.77
C SER A 132 3.16 -13.65 21.01
N TYR A 133 3.39 -14.94 20.79
CA TYR A 133 2.36 -15.93 21.08
C TYR A 133 2.32 -16.14 22.62
N GLY A 134 1.23 -15.72 23.28
CA GLY A 134 1.19 -15.59 24.75
C GLY A 134 1.10 -16.89 25.57
N GLY A 135 1.56 -18.03 25.04
CA GLY A 135 1.52 -19.32 25.74
C GLY A 135 2.56 -19.42 26.87
N LYS A 136 2.28 -20.21 27.91
CA LYS A 136 3.18 -20.39 29.08
C LYS A 136 4.60 -20.86 28.73
N ASP A 137 4.76 -21.51 27.58
CA ASP A 137 6.03 -22.07 27.09
C ASP A 137 6.51 -21.40 25.80
N ASP A 138 5.91 -20.27 25.40
CA ASP A 138 6.29 -19.64 24.15
C ASP A 138 7.48 -18.71 24.30
N ASN A 139 8.46 -18.94 23.43
CA ASN A 139 9.66 -18.14 23.31
C ASN A 139 9.77 -17.53 21.91
N ASN A 140 8.68 -17.56 21.13
CA ASN A 140 8.66 -17.06 19.77
C ASN A 140 8.02 -15.68 19.70
N GLY A 141 8.55 -14.86 18.80
CA GLY A 141 7.97 -13.57 18.46
C GLY A 141 8.16 -13.27 17.00
N ILE A 142 7.25 -12.46 16.47
CA ILE A 142 7.38 -11.85 15.16
C ILE A 142 7.34 -10.35 15.33
N TYR A 143 8.38 -9.70 14.84
CA TYR A 143 8.42 -8.26 14.66
C TYR A 143 8.05 -7.98 13.22
N ILE A 144 7.08 -7.11 13.00
CA ILE A 144 6.62 -6.72 11.67
C ILE A 144 6.76 -5.22 11.54
N THR A 145 7.47 -4.76 10.51
CA THR A 145 7.51 -3.33 10.17
C THR A 145 6.96 -3.13 8.77
N ARG A 146 5.98 -2.24 8.64
CA ARG A 146 5.36 -1.84 7.37
C ARG A 146 5.82 -0.44 7.01
N TYR A 147 6.44 -0.33 5.85
CA TYR A 147 6.85 0.92 5.21
C TYR A 147 5.80 1.27 4.16
N LEU A 148 5.03 2.31 4.41
CA LEU A 148 4.02 2.82 3.48
C LEU A 148 4.64 3.89 2.60
N PHE A 149 4.65 3.62 1.31
CA PHE A 149 5.07 4.53 0.28
C PHE A 149 3.86 5.09 -0.45
N LYS A 150 3.94 6.36 -0.85
CA LYS A 150 2.95 7.00 -1.72
C LYS A 150 3.64 7.65 -2.91
N ARG A 151 2.91 7.78 -4.01
CA ARG A 151 3.35 8.49 -5.22
C ARG A 151 2.13 9.09 -5.91
N LEU A 152 2.29 10.20 -6.62
CA LEU A 152 1.21 10.75 -7.44
C LEU A 152 0.75 9.67 -8.42
N LYS A 153 -0.55 9.36 -8.40
CA LYS A 153 -1.14 8.43 -9.37
C LYS A 153 -0.97 9.06 -10.75
N PRO A 154 -0.31 8.38 -11.71
CA PRO A 154 -0.20 8.88 -13.07
C PRO A 154 -1.60 9.16 -13.64
N ALA A 155 -1.76 10.27 -14.37
CA ALA A 155 -3.00 10.53 -15.09
C ALA A 155 -3.22 9.41 -16.10
N THR A 156 -4.19 8.55 -15.85
CA THR A 156 -4.56 7.47 -16.76
C THR A 156 -5.05 8.08 -18.07
N THR A 157 -4.39 7.78 -19.20
CA THR A 157 -4.98 7.95 -20.55
C THR A 157 -6.03 6.87 -20.84
N ASP A 158 -6.73 6.41 -19.81
CA ASP A 158 -7.81 5.46 -19.96
C ASP A 158 -9.04 6.24 -20.36
N THR A 159 -9.39 6.09 -21.64
CA THR A 159 -10.75 6.34 -22.14
C THR A 159 -11.74 5.88 -21.07
N PRO A 160 -12.68 6.75 -20.62
CA PRO A 160 -13.69 6.33 -19.66
C PRO A 160 -14.34 5.06 -20.18
N ALA A 161 -14.29 3.98 -19.39
CA ALA A 161 -15.13 2.83 -19.63
C ALA A 161 -16.55 3.38 -19.82
N THR A 162 -17.10 3.16 -21.01
CA THR A 162 -18.49 3.53 -21.31
C THR A 162 -19.33 2.97 -20.17
N PRO A 163 -20.15 3.78 -19.48
CA PRO A 163 -21.07 3.23 -18.51
C PRO A 163 -21.93 2.23 -19.30
N GLU A 164 -21.83 0.95 -18.96
CA GLU A 164 -22.77 -0.04 -19.46
C GLU A 164 -24.16 0.51 -19.13
N SER A 165 -24.90 0.84 -20.18
CA SER A 165 -26.29 1.24 -20.08
C SER A 165 -27.03 0.05 -19.47
N ASN A 166 -27.51 0.24 -18.23
CA ASN A 166 -28.56 -0.58 -17.67
C ASN A 166 -29.83 -0.35 -18.50
N GLU A 167 -29.91 -1.00 -19.66
CA GLU A 167 -31.17 -1.30 -20.32
C GLU A 167 -31.70 -2.61 -19.74
N ASP A 168 -32.40 -2.51 -18.61
CA ASP A 168 -33.51 -3.42 -18.37
C ASP A 168 -34.66 -2.63 -17.72
N ASN A 169 -35.50 -2.08 -18.59
CA ASN A 169 -36.88 -1.83 -18.24
C ASN A 169 -37.76 -1.93 -19.48
N SER A 170 -38.20 -3.15 -19.81
CA SER A 170 -39.44 -3.32 -20.55
C SER A 170 -40.21 -4.54 -20.07
N LEU A 171 -41.19 -4.28 -19.19
CA LEU A 171 -42.59 -4.66 -19.39
C LEU A 171 -42.86 -6.10 -19.87
N VAL A 172 -43.32 -6.95 -18.95
CA VAL A 172 -44.46 -7.84 -19.24
C VAL A 172 -45.44 -7.78 -18.07
N GLN A 173 -46.42 -6.88 -18.22
CA GLN A 173 -47.77 -7.08 -17.73
C GLN A 173 -48.47 -8.05 -18.69
N GLN A 174 -48.76 -9.26 -18.20
CA GLN A 174 -49.99 -10.04 -18.42
C GLN A 174 -49.93 -11.32 -17.60
#